data_AF-A0A392UX54-F1
#
_entry.id   AF-A0A392UX54-F1
#
_cell.length_a   1.000
_cell.length_b   1.000
_cell.length_c   1.000
_cell.angle_alpha   90.00
_cell.angle_beta   90.00
_cell.angle_gamma   90.00
#
_symmetry.space_group_name_H-M   'P 1'
#
loop_
_entity.id
_entity.type
_entity.pdbx_description
1 polymer ?
#
loop_
_entity_poly.entity_id
_entity_poly.type
_entity_poly.pdbx_seq_one_letter_code
_entity_poly.pdbx_strand_id
1 'polypeptide(L)' 'MDEYESISNFNIRLRDIANTFFALGEKMSEEKLVRKILISLSKKFDMKVTAIEEAQDLSSIK' A
#
# COMPACT_ATOMS: atom_id res chain seq x y z
N MET A 1 -0.84 2.74 8.43
CA MET A 1 -2.20 2.55 8.93
C MET A 1 -2.11 2.52 10.43
N ASP A 2 -2.92 3.32 11.12
CA ASP A 2 -2.94 3.28 12.59
C ASP A 2 -3.66 2.01 13.08
N GLU A 3 -3.31 1.51 14.27
CA GLU A 3 -3.85 0.24 14.80
C GLU A 3 -5.39 0.20 14.85
N TYR A 4 -6.01 1.34 15.13
CA TYR A 4 -7.46 1.50 15.24
C TYR A 4 -8.11 2.11 13.99
N GLU A 5 -7.32 2.45 12.96
CA GLU A 5 -7.84 2.92 11.69
C GLU A 5 -8.60 1.76 11.00
N SER A 6 -9.68 2.06 10.30
CA SER A 6 -10.34 1.09 9.42
C SER A 6 -9.61 1.05 8.08
N ILE A 7 -9.64 -0.09 7.38
CA ILE A 7 -9.06 -0.18 6.02
C ILE A 7 -9.69 0.86 5.09
N SER A 8 -11.00 1.12 5.24
CA SER A 8 -11.70 2.12 4.44
C SER A 8 -11.12 3.52 4.65
N ASN A 9 -10.89 3.93 5.90
CA ASN A 9 -10.32 5.25 6.21
C ASN A 9 -8.87 5.35 5.71
N PHE A 10 -8.08 4.30 5.91
CA PHE A 10 -6.73 4.22 5.38
C PHE A 10 -6.71 4.37 3.85
N ASN A 11 -7.63 3.72 3.14
CA ASN A 11 -7.74 3.78 1.68
C ASN A 11 -8.15 5.19 1.19
N ILE A 12 -9.08 5.86 1.88
CA ILE A 12 -9.43 7.26 1.57
C ILE A 12 -8.18 8.15 1.64
N ARG A 13 -7.42 8.06 2.74
CA ARG A 13 -6.19 8.84 2.92
C ARG A 13 -5.12 8.51 1.88
N LEU A 14 -4.98 7.24 1.53
CA LEU A 14 -4.07 6.81 0.47
C LEU A 14 -4.43 7.45 -0.88
N ARG A 15 -5.71 7.52 -1.20
CA ARG A 15 -6.20 8.14 -2.43
C ARG A 15 -5.92 9.64 -2.47
N ASP A 16 -6.09 10.35 -1.35
CA ASP A 16 -5.77 11.78 -1.25
C ASP A 16 -4.27 12.03 -1.48
N ILE A 17 -3.41 11.17 -0.92
CA ILE A 17 -1.96 11.22 -1.17
C ILE A 17 -1.66 10.96 -2.65
N ALA A 18 -2.22 9.90 -3.25
CA ALA A 18 -2.01 9.57 -4.66
C ALA A 18 -2.44 10.71 -5.61
N ASN A 19 -3.58 11.35 -5.32
CA ASN A 19 -4.06 12.53 -6.05
C ASN A 19 -3.10 13.71 -5.91
N THR A 20 -2.52 13.91 -4.72
CA THR A 20 -1.53 14.97 -4.48
C THR A 20 -0.27 14.74 -5.31
N PHE A 21 0.28 13.52 -5.31
CA PHE A 21 1.43 13.17 -6.16
C PHE A 21 1.13 13.41 -7.64
N PHE A 22 -0.04 12.98 -8.09
CA PHE A 22 -0.48 13.19 -9.47
C PHE A 22 -0.57 14.69 -9.83
N ALA A 23 -1.14 15.51 -8.96
CA ALA A 23 -1.23 16.95 -9.15
C ALA A 23 0.15 17.65 -9.20
N LEU A 24 1.16 17.08 -8.54
CA LEU A 24 2.55 17.55 -8.58
C LEU A 24 3.31 17.05 -9.82
N GLY A 25 2.67 16.32 -10.73
CA GLY A 25 3.30 15.75 -11.91
C GLY A 25 4.13 14.48 -11.65
N GLU A 26 4.12 13.98 -10.41
CA GLU A 26 4.79 12.74 -10.05
C GLU A 26 3.83 11.55 -10.17
N LYS A 27 4.12 10.64 -11.10
CA LYS A 27 3.36 9.39 -11.22
C LYS A 27 4.10 8.25 -10.52
N MET A 28 3.46 7.65 -9.52
CA MET A 28 3.95 6.42 -8.91
C MET A 28 3.53 5.22 -9.77
N SER A 29 4.44 4.27 -9.99
CA SER A 29 4.06 2.99 -10.60
C SER A 29 3.12 2.21 -9.66
N GLU A 30 2.20 1.44 -10.23
CA GLU A 30 1.29 0.59 -9.45
C GLU A 30 2.06 -0.37 -8.55
N GLU A 31 3.14 -0.93 -9.06
CA GLU A 31 4.08 -1.76 -8.31
C GLU A 31 4.62 -1.07 -7.05
N LYS A 32 5.13 0.15 -7.20
CA LYS A 32 5.66 0.94 -6.08
C LYS A 32 4.55 1.29 -5.09
N LEU A 33 3.34 1.57 -5.58
CA LEU A 33 2.19 1.85 -4.74
C LEU A 33 1.76 0.62 -3.92
N VAL A 34 1.63 -0.55 -4.56
CA VAL A 34 1.26 -1.82 -3.89
C VAL A 34 2.22 -2.14 -2.76
N ARG A 35 3.54 -2.03 -3.00
CA ARG A 35 4.52 -2.23 -1.92
C ARG A 35 4.37 -1.24 -0.78
N LYS A 36 4.19 0.04 -1.09
CA LYS A 36 4.00 1.08 -0.06
C LYS A 36 2.74 0.80 0.75
N ILE A 37 1.67 0.31 0.14
CA ILE A 37 0.46 -0.12 0.84
C ILE A 37 0.78 -1.28 1.78
N LEU A 38 1.36 -2.37 1.27
CA LEU A 38 1.64 -3.59 2.05
C LEU A 38 2.53 -3.30 3.27
N ILE A 39 3.60 -2.52 3.10
CA ILE A 39 4.51 -2.11 4.18
C ILE A 39 3.82 -1.17 5.18
N SER A 40 2.80 -0.43 4.77
CA SER A 40 2.11 0.55 5.62
C SER A 40 0.93 -0.04 6.41
N LEU A 41 0.52 -1.28 6.16
CA LEU A 41 -0.56 -1.92 6.92
C LEU A 41 -0.12 -2.17 8.37
N SER A 42 -1.08 -2.20 9.30
CA SER A 42 -0.75 -2.48 10.70
C SER A 42 -0.44 -3.97 10.90
N LYS A 43 0.28 -4.31 11.97
CA LYS A 43 0.83 -5.67 12.20
C LYS A 43 -0.22 -6.78 12.23
N LYS A 44 -1.47 -6.44 12.56
CA LYS A 44 -2.60 -7.39 12.51
C LYS A 44 -2.84 -7.98 11.12
N PHE A 45 -2.29 -7.38 10.08
CA PHE A 45 -2.37 -7.86 8.70
C PHE A 45 -1.13 -8.64 8.23
N ASP A 46 -0.09 -8.80 9.06
CA ASP A 46 1.18 -9.42 8.66
C ASP A 46 0.98 -10.78 7.99
N MET A 47 0.15 -11.67 8.58
CA MET A 47 -0.14 -12.98 7.98
C MET A 47 -0.76 -12.88 6.58
N LYS A 48 -1.59 -11.86 6.32
CA LYS A 48 -2.20 -11.64 5.00
C LYS A 48 -1.20 -11.03 4.02
N VAL A 49 -0.33 -10.12 4.49
CA VAL A 49 0.75 -9.54 3.69
C VAL A 49 1.71 -10.64 3.24
N THR A 50 2.16 -11.50 4.16
CA THR A 50 3.04 -12.64 3.84
C THR A 50 2.40 -13.56 2.80
N ALA A 51 1.12 -13.93 2.96
CA ALA A 51 0.43 -14.77 1.98
C ALA A 51 0.35 -14.12 0.58
N ILE A 52 0.21 -12.80 0.49
CA ILE A 52 0.22 -12.07 -0.78
C ILE A 52 1.62 -12.09 -1.42
N GLU A 53 2.66 -11.85 -0.62
CA GLU A 53 4.06 -11.86 -1.05
C GLU A 53 4.54 -13.26 -1.49
N GLU A 54 4.00 -14.33 -0.92
CA GLU A 54 4.27 -15.71 -1.33
C GLU A 54 3.50 -16.10 -2.61
N ALA A 55 2.26 -15.60 -2.78
CA ALA A 55 1.39 -15.97 -3.90
C ALA A 55 1.71 -15.21 -5.20
N GLN A 56 2.16 -13.97 -5.08
CA GLN A 56 2.69 -13.17 -6.18
C GLN A 56 4.17 -13.00 -5.86
N ASP A 57 5.10 -13.53 -6.66
CA ASP A 57 6.54 -13.36 -6.43
C ASP A 57 6.94 -11.87 -6.57
N LEU A 58 6.66 -11.09 -5.51
CA LEU A 58 6.92 -9.64 -5.42
C LEU A 58 8.42 -9.35 -5.23
N SER A 59 9.26 -10.39 -5.20
CA SER A 59 10.73 -10.27 -5.16
C SER A 59 11.33 -9.87 -6.52
N SER A 60 10.61 -10.15 -7.62
CA SER A 60 11.00 -9.84 -9.01
C SER A 60 10.80 -8.37 -9.38
N ILE A 61 9.83 -7.78 -8.73
CA ILE A 61 9.51 -6.37 -8.62
C ILE A 61 10.71 -5.83 -7.82
N LYS A 62 11.72 -5.20 -8.44
CA LYS A 62 13.00 -4.81 -7.78
C LYS A 62 13.38 -3.37 -8.11
#